data_AF-A0AA51M9V2-F1
#
_entry.id   AF-A0AA51M9V2-F1
#
_cell.length_a   1.000
_cell.length_b   1.000
_cell.length_c   1.000
_cell.angle_alpha   90.00
_cell.angle_beta   90.00
_cell.angle_gamma   90.00
#
_symmetry.space_group_name_H-M   'P 1'
#
loop_
_entity.id
_entity.type
_entity.pdbx_description
1 polymer ?
#
loop_
_entity_poly.entity_id
_entity_poly.type
_entity_poly.pdbx_seq_one_letter_code
_entity_poly.pdbx_strand_id
1 'polypeptide(L)'
;MGSLKVTLCAGAALTAALAPIAPAYAADGAGVSVSPSAPAPGGDVELRVPDCTERTAVAVSAAFVSDVRLTVAEKDGVLVGAASVRSGVAAGAYAVRVTCGGDDRRGTVHVGEARRPAAPASPVAPVDAGGGGSARLAAADGAEEARPEPPGTAHTVTGLVLAGIAAVAVALRSVRSRSRGTD
;
A
#
# COMPACT_ATOMS: atom_id res chain seq x y z
N MET A 1 -22.27 -80.47 21.11
CA MET A 1 -22.47 -79.22 21.87
C MET A 1 -21.48 -78.20 21.36
N GLY A 2 -21.95 -77.09 20.79
CA GLY A 2 -21.08 -76.07 20.20
C GLY A 2 -21.82 -75.15 19.24
N SER A 3 -22.75 -74.36 19.78
CA SER A 3 -23.29 -73.16 19.14
C SER A 3 -22.47 -71.98 19.65
N LEU A 4 -22.05 -71.06 18.79
CA LEU A 4 -21.83 -69.66 19.12
C LEU A 4 -21.96 -68.83 17.84
N LYS A 5 -23.19 -68.32 17.64
CA LYS A 5 -23.49 -67.16 16.83
C LYS A 5 -23.10 -65.93 17.64
N VAL A 6 -22.15 -65.12 17.17
CA VAL A 6 -22.01 -63.73 17.62
C VAL A 6 -21.69 -62.85 16.42
N THR A 7 -22.72 -62.18 15.96
CA THR A 7 -22.67 -61.00 15.09
C THR A 7 -22.38 -59.79 15.99
N LEU A 8 -21.31 -59.04 15.73
CA LEU A 8 -21.19 -57.67 16.26
C LEU A 8 -20.45 -56.77 15.27
N CYS A 9 -21.19 -55.81 14.71
CA CYS A 9 -20.69 -54.68 13.93
C CYS A 9 -20.13 -53.61 14.87
N ALA A 10 -19.00 -52.97 14.54
CA ALA A 10 -18.74 -51.57 14.89
C ALA A 10 -17.47 -51.01 14.23
N GLY A 11 -17.63 -49.95 13.43
CA GLY A 11 -16.66 -48.86 13.36
C GLY A 11 -15.61 -48.89 12.24
N ALA A 12 -16.02 -48.71 10.97
CA ALA A 12 -15.10 -48.24 9.94
C ALA A 12 -14.95 -46.71 10.07
N ALA A 13 -13.80 -46.25 10.54
CA ALA A 13 -13.43 -44.83 10.58
C ALA A 13 -13.12 -44.35 9.15
N LEU A 14 -14.00 -43.50 8.60
CA LEU A 14 -13.74 -42.75 7.38
C LEU A 14 -13.00 -41.45 7.76
N THR A 15 -11.68 -41.48 7.75
CA THR A 15 -10.88 -40.26 7.75
C THR A 15 -10.90 -39.65 6.34
N ALA A 16 -11.82 -38.73 6.11
CA ALA A 16 -11.76 -37.84 4.95
C ALA A 16 -10.57 -36.89 5.14
N ALA A 17 -9.43 -37.26 4.56
CA ALA A 17 -8.30 -36.35 4.43
C ALA A 17 -8.70 -35.21 3.49
N LEU A 18 -9.02 -34.04 4.04
CA LEU A 18 -8.97 -32.80 3.28
C LEU A 18 -7.51 -32.51 2.93
N ALA A 19 -7.07 -33.03 1.78
CA ALA A 19 -5.88 -32.50 1.13
C ALA A 19 -6.24 -31.13 0.53
N PRO A 20 -5.44 -30.08 0.74
CA PRO A 20 -5.60 -28.86 -0.02
C PRO A 20 -5.38 -29.20 -1.50
N ILE A 21 -6.39 -28.91 -2.31
CA ILE A 21 -6.30 -28.96 -3.76
C ILE A 21 -5.35 -27.81 -4.14
N ALA A 22 -4.05 -28.09 -4.15
CA ALA A 22 -3.11 -27.26 -4.87
C ALA A 22 -3.58 -27.27 -6.33
N PRO A 23 -3.80 -26.11 -6.97
CA PRO A 23 -4.02 -26.08 -8.39
C PRO A 23 -2.81 -26.74 -9.05
N ALA A 24 -3.02 -27.92 -9.63
CA ALA A 24 -2.08 -28.51 -10.55
C ALA A 24 -2.05 -27.60 -11.78
N TYR A 25 -1.20 -26.58 -11.73
CA TYR A 25 -0.88 -25.79 -12.90
C TYR A 25 -0.17 -26.72 -13.87
N ALA A 26 -0.87 -27.10 -14.93
CA ALA A 26 -0.27 -27.79 -16.04
C ALA A 26 0.87 -26.91 -16.56
N ALA A 27 2.10 -27.42 -16.47
CA ALA A 27 3.26 -26.85 -17.14
C ALA A 27 3.12 -27.13 -18.65
N ASP A 28 2.11 -26.55 -19.28
CA ASP A 28 1.88 -26.70 -20.72
C ASP A 28 2.78 -25.71 -21.48
N GLY A 29 4.05 -26.06 -21.57
CA GLY A 29 5.05 -25.36 -22.34
C GLY A 29 6.32 -26.20 -22.40
N ALA A 30 6.36 -27.15 -23.34
CA ALA A 30 7.37 -28.21 -23.46
C ALA A 30 8.80 -27.73 -23.81
N GLY A 31 9.27 -26.62 -23.23
CA GLY A 31 10.64 -26.14 -23.41
C GLY A 31 10.94 -24.73 -22.89
N VAL A 32 10.00 -24.02 -22.25
CA VAL A 32 10.26 -22.67 -21.72
C VAL A 32 9.64 -22.53 -20.33
N SER A 33 10.48 -22.30 -19.32
CA SER A 33 10.08 -22.01 -17.95
C SER A 33 10.19 -20.51 -17.69
N VAL A 34 9.21 -19.95 -16.96
CA VAL A 34 9.14 -18.53 -16.62
C VAL A 34 8.97 -18.39 -15.10
N SER A 35 9.82 -17.59 -14.47
CA SER A 35 9.80 -17.35 -13.02
C SER A 35 9.84 -15.84 -12.71
N PRO A 36 8.92 -15.30 -11.88
CA PRO A 36 7.73 -15.97 -11.37
C PRO A 36 6.76 -16.36 -12.49
N SER A 37 5.94 -17.38 -12.25
CA SER A 37 4.93 -17.85 -13.22
C SER A 37 3.80 -16.84 -13.43
N ALA A 38 3.57 -15.98 -12.43
CA ALA A 38 2.51 -14.98 -12.39
C ALA A 38 3.03 -13.57 -12.02
N PRO A 39 3.84 -12.91 -12.87
CA PRO A 39 4.26 -11.53 -12.63
C PRO A 39 3.05 -10.57 -12.68
N ALA A 40 3.06 -9.53 -11.85
CA ALA A 40 2.16 -8.39 -12.03
C ALA A 40 2.62 -7.56 -13.25
N PRO A 41 1.74 -6.75 -13.87
CA PRO A 41 2.14 -5.76 -14.86
C PRO A 41 3.26 -4.86 -14.32
N GLY A 42 4.34 -4.68 -15.10
CA GLY A 42 5.54 -3.96 -14.67
C GLY A 42 6.54 -4.79 -13.87
N GLY A 43 6.23 -6.06 -13.56
CA GLY A 43 7.16 -6.97 -12.90
C GLY A 43 8.21 -7.55 -13.84
N ASP A 44 9.28 -8.06 -13.24
CA ASP A 44 10.35 -8.76 -13.95
C ASP A 44 10.16 -10.28 -13.89
N VAL A 45 10.57 -10.97 -14.95
CA VAL A 45 10.61 -12.42 -15.06
C VAL A 45 11.94 -12.91 -15.59
N GLU A 46 12.34 -14.09 -15.14
CA GLU A 46 13.44 -14.90 -15.68
C GLU A 46 12.86 -15.98 -16.58
N LEU A 47 13.39 -16.09 -17.79
CA LEU A 47 13.10 -17.16 -18.73
C LEU A 47 14.24 -18.19 -18.68
N ARG A 48 13.89 -19.47 -18.67
CA ARG A 48 14.82 -20.59 -18.80
C ARG A 48 14.37 -21.52 -19.92
N VAL A 49 15.27 -21.80 -20.84
CA VAL A 49 14.98 -22.60 -22.04
C VAL A 49 16.00 -23.74 -22.09
N PRO A 50 15.65 -24.94 -21.60
CA PRO A 50 16.49 -26.11 -21.77
C PRO A 50 16.54 -26.54 -23.24
N ASP A 51 17.59 -27.28 -23.60
CA ASP A 51 17.69 -28.01 -24.87
C ASP A 51 17.57 -27.14 -26.14
N CYS A 52 18.22 -25.97 -26.15
CA CYS A 52 18.54 -25.24 -27.38
C CYS A 52 19.96 -25.55 -27.84
N THR A 53 20.11 -25.81 -29.13
CA THR A 53 21.38 -26.22 -29.74
C THR A 53 22.37 -25.05 -29.80
N GLU A 54 21.84 -23.83 -29.89
CA GLU A 54 22.61 -22.59 -29.94
C GLU A 54 22.97 -22.07 -28.55
N ARG A 55 24.07 -21.32 -28.47
CA ARG A 55 24.50 -20.65 -27.22
C ARG A 55 23.77 -19.34 -26.93
N THR A 56 23.00 -18.85 -27.89
CA THR A 56 22.18 -17.66 -27.77
C THR A 56 20.85 -17.87 -28.48
N ALA A 57 19.79 -17.28 -27.93
CA ALA A 57 18.47 -17.29 -28.54
C ALA A 57 17.75 -15.97 -28.27
N VAL A 58 16.66 -15.73 -29.01
CA VAL A 58 15.80 -14.57 -28.81
C VAL A 58 14.39 -15.03 -28.44
N ALA A 59 13.87 -14.51 -27.33
CA ALA A 59 12.50 -14.73 -26.91
C ALA A 59 11.64 -13.49 -27.13
N VAL A 60 10.45 -13.68 -27.70
CA VAL A 60 9.51 -12.63 -28.07
C VAL A 60 8.16 -12.93 -27.42
N SER A 61 7.55 -11.90 -26.82
CA SER A 61 6.18 -11.96 -26.32
C SER A 61 5.51 -10.58 -26.41
N ALA A 62 4.20 -10.58 -26.65
CA ALA A 62 3.41 -9.35 -26.58
C ALA A 62 3.38 -8.73 -25.17
N ALA A 63 3.65 -9.52 -24.12
CA ALA A 63 3.70 -9.03 -22.74
C ALA A 63 5.01 -8.29 -22.38
N PHE A 64 6.10 -8.53 -23.11
CA PHE A 64 7.42 -7.98 -22.76
C PHE A 64 7.63 -6.58 -23.33
N VAL A 65 8.38 -5.75 -22.61
CA VAL A 65 8.76 -4.41 -23.06
C VAL A 65 9.63 -4.45 -24.32
N SER A 66 10.48 -5.48 -24.44
CA SER A 66 11.34 -5.72 -25.60
C SER A 66 11.60 -7.21 -25.79
N ASP A 67 12.18 -7.57 -26.93
CA ASP A 67 12.71 -8.90 -27.17
C ASP A 67 13.82 -9.23 -26.15
N VAL A 68 13.86 -10.48 -25.72
CA VAL A 68 14.74 -10.96 -24.67
C VAL A 68 15.88 -11.74 -25.30
N ARG A 69 17.11 -11.36 -24.98
CA ARG A 69 18.29 -12.12 -25.38
C ARG A 69 18.58 -13.17 -24.31
N LEU A 70 18.63 -14.43 -24.73
CA LEU A 70 18.96 -15.55 -23.87
C LEU A 70 20.42 -15.95 -24.11
N THR A 71 21.13 -16.27 -23.03
CA THR A 71 22.52 -16.72 -23.05
C THR A 71 22.69 -17.95 -22.18
N VAL A 72 23.65 -18.80 -22.49
CA VAL A 72 23.95 -19.98 -21.67
C VAL A 72 24.33 -19.57 -20.26
N ALA A 73 23.68 -20.17 -19.27
CA ALA A 73 24.11 -20.13 -17.89
C ALA A 73 25.29 -21.08 -17.66
N GLU A 74 26.34 -20.57 -17.01
CA GLU A 74 27.59 -21.29 -16.75
C GLU A 74 27.43 -22.60 -15.94
N LYS A 75 26.32 -22.73 -15.18
CA LYS A 75 26.13 -23.82 -14.21
C LYS A 75 25.51 -25.08 -14.80
N ASP A 76 24.55 -24.91 -15.69
CA ASP A 76 23.67 -25.99 -16.17
C ASP A 76 23.57 -26.04 -17.71
N GLY A 77 24.22 -25.12 -18.42
CA GLY A 77 24.19 -25.09 -19.88
C GLY A 77 22.85 -24.59 -20.46
N VAL A 78 21.93 -24.15 -19.61
CA VAL A 78 20.57 -23.73 -20.00
C VAL A 78 20.59 -22.29 -20.48
N LEU A 79 19.80 -21.95 -21.52
CA LEU A 79 19.65 -20.57 -21.93
C LEU A 79 18.77 -19.81 -20.93
N VAL A 80 19.30 -18.71 -20.39
CA VAL A 80 18.62 -17.85 -19.42
C VAL A 80 18.59 -16.40 -19.87
N GLY A 81 17.56 -15.65 -19.47
CA GLY A 81 17.49 -14.20 -19.66
C GLY A 81 16.35 -13.56 -18.90
N ALA A 82 16.49 -12.27 -18.61
CA ALA A 82 15.49 -11.50 -17.88
C ALA A 82 14.62 -10.66 -18.82
N ALA A 83 13.35 -10.51 -18.48
CA ALA A 83 12.39 -9.71 -19.22
C ALA A 83 11.54 -8.88 -18.26
N SER A 84 11.27 -7.63 -18.62
CA SER A 84 10.28 -6.81 -17.92
C SER A 84 8.94 -6.89 -18.64
N VAL A 85 7.88 -7.13 -17.87
CA VAL A 85 6.49 -7.14 -18.35
C VAL A 85 6.01 -5.69 -18.49
N ARG A 86 5.31 -5.36 -19.59
CA ARG A 86 4.76 -4.01 -19.79
C ARG A 86 3.79 -3.66 -18.66
N SER A 87 3.88 -2.45 -18.11
CA SER A 87 3.00 -1.98 -17.03
C SER A 87 1.53 -1.83 -17.45
N GLY A 88 1.27 -1.54 -18.73
CA GLY A 88 -0.07 -1.39 -19.29
C GLY A 88 -0.67 -2.66 -19.88
N VAL A 89 -0.02 -3.82 -19.74
CA VAL A 89 -0.55 -5.08 -20.28
C VAL A 89 -1.70 -5.57 -19.40
N ALA A 90 -2.76 -6.09 -20.04
CA ALA A 90 -3.87 -6.69 -19.30
C ALA A 90 -3.44 -8.00 -18.64
N ALA A 91 -4.08 -8.35 -17.53
CA ALA A 91 -3.93 -9.69 -16.95
C ALA A 91 -4.37 -10.74 -17.97
N GLY A 92 -3.65 -11.86 -18.05
CA GLY A 92 -3.94 -12.93 -19.01
C GLY A 92 -2.74 -13.79 -19.39
N ALA A 93 -2.98 -14.80 -20.22
CA ALA A 93 -1.94 -15.68 -20.74
C ALA A 93 -1.34 -15.10 -22.03
N TYR A 94 -0.02 -14.95 -22.08
CA TYR A 94 0.71 -14.48 -23.25
C TYR A 94 1.67 -15.55 -23.73
N ALA A 95 1.64 -15.83 -25.03
CA ALA A 95 2.59 -16.73 -25.65
C ALA A 95 4.01 -16.13 -25.62
N VAL A 96 4.98 -16.98 -25.33
CA VAL A 96 6.41 -16.70 -25.45
C VAL A 96 6.94 -17.59 -26.56
N ARG A 97 7.50 -16.99 -27.60
CA ARG A 97 8.18 -17.72 -28.67
C ARG A 97 9.67 -17.52 -28.52
N VAL A 98 10.43 -18.60 -28.55
CA VAL A 98 11.89 -18.57 -28.49
C VAL A 98 12.42 -19.19 -29.76
N THR A 99 13.20 -18.44 -30.51
CA THR A 99 13.84 -18.96 -31.72
C THR A 99 15.25 -19.45 -31.35
N CYS A 100 15.43 -20.76 -31.42
CA CYS A 100 16.70 -21.45 -31.19
C CYS A 100 17.21 -21.95 -32.54
N GLY A 101 17.93 -21.06 -33.24
CA GLY A 101 18.44 -21.31 -34.59
C GLY A 101 17.35 -21.75 -35.57
N GLY A 102 17.34 -23.05 -35.91
CA GLY A 102 16.37 -23.64 -36.84
C GLY A 102 15.03 -24.05 -36.21
N ASP A 103 14.96 -24.16 -34.89
CA ASP A 103 13.80 -24.68 -34.15
C ASP A 103 13.18 -23.62 -33.23
N ASP A 104 11.86 -23.51 -33.27
CA ASP A 104 11.11 -22.62 -32.39
C ASP A 104 10.60 -23.39 -31.15
N ARG A 105 10.90 -22.86 -29.95
CA ARG A 105 10.29 -23.29 -28.69
C ARG A 105 9.17 -22.35 -28.29
N ARG A 106 8.16 -22.89 -27.59
CA ARG A 106 7.00 -22.12 -27.13
C ARG A 106 6.79 -22.35 -25.64
N GLY A 107 6.40 -21.28 -24.97
CA GLY A 107 5.89 -21.30 -23.62
C GLY A 107 4.82 -20.25 -23.42
N THR A 108 4.37 -20.11 -22.19
CA THR A 108 3.34 -19.14 -21.80
C THR A 108 3.77 -18.43 -20.52
N VAL A 109 3.51 -17.12 -20.45
CA VAL A 109 3.60 -16.33 -19.22
C VAL A 109 2.20 -15.86 -18.84
N HIS A 110 1.82 -16.02 -17.58
CA HIS A 110 0.53 -15.57 -17.08
C HIS A 110 0.71 -14.24 -16.35
N VAL A 111 0.32 -13.14 -16.96
CA VAL A 111 0.36 -11.86 -16.25
C VAL A 111 -0.81 -11.80 -15.28
N GLY A 112 -0.50 -11.59 -14.00
CA GLY A 112 -1.48 -11.43 -12.92
C GLY A 112 -2.21 -10.10 -12.99
N GLU A 113 -3.13 -9.88 -12.06
CA GLU A 113 -3.84 -8.60 -11.95
C GLU A 113 -2.90 -7.46 -11.56
N ALA A 114 -3.17 -6.26 -12.09
CA ALA A 114 -2.51 -5.05 -11.63
C ALA A 114 -2.82 -4.84 -10.15
N ARG A 115 -1.77 -4.78 -9.32
CA ARG A 115 -1.95 -4.47 -7.90
C ARG A 115 -2.44 -3.03 -7.81
N ARG A 116 -3.68 -2.85 -7.36
CA ARG A 116 -4.18 -1.51 -7.06
C ARG A 116 -3.33 -0.94 -5.91
N PRO A 117 -2.73 0.24 -6.05
CA PRO A 117 -2.09 0.91 -4.93
C PRO A 117 -3.09 1.02 -3.79
N ALA A 118 -2.77 0.45 -2.63
CA ALA A 118 -3.54 0.74 -1.44
C ALA A 118 -3.37 2.23 -1.14
N ALA A 119 -4.48 2.93 -0.88
CA ALA A 119 -4.39 4.28 -0.38
C ALA A 119 -3.50 4.25 0.89
N PRO A 120 -2.51 5.13 1.02
CA PRO A 120 -1.76 5.21 2.26
C PRO A 120 -2.76 5.39 3.40
N ALA A 121 -2.57 4.67 4.50
CA ALA A 121 -3.29 4.99 5.73
C ALA A 121 -3.05 6.48 5.98
N SER A 122 -4.12 7.27 5.97
CA SER A 122 -4.05 8.69 6.32
C SER A 122 -3.24 8.82 7.62
N PRO A 123 -2.34 9.82 7.76
CA PRO A 123 -1.52 9.97 8.96
C PRO A 123 -2.37 9.82 10.22
N VAL A 124 -2.02 8.89 11.11
CA VAL A 124 -2.81 8.54 12.32
C VAL A 124 -2.67 9.59 13.44
N ALA A 125 -2.02 10.71 13.16
CA ALA A 125 -2.13 11.91 13.99
C ALA A 125 -1.81 13.13 13.12
N PRO A 126 -2.49 14.27 13.33
CA PRO A 126 -1.89 15.56 13.01
C PRO A 126 -0.50 15.58 13.64
N VAL A 127 0.54 15.61 12.80
CA VAL A 127 1.83 16.04 13.32
C VAL A 127 1.68 17.51 13.69
N ASP A 128 2.17 17.90 14.86
CA ASP A 128 2.43 19.31 15.17
C ASP A 128 3.58 19.79 14.28
N ALA A 129 3.36 19.83 12.96
CA ALA A 129 4.08 20.73 12.09
C ALA A 129 3.59 22.12 12.49
N GLY A 130 4.25 22.68 13.52
CA GLY A 130 3.92 23.97 14.11
C GLY A 130 3.73 25.02 13.02
N GLY A 131 2.48 25.20 12.60
CA GLY A 131 2.00 26.31 11.80
C GLY A 131 1.92 27.52 12.72
N GLY A 132 3.07 28.01 13.14
CA GLY A 132 3.18 29.19 13.96
C GLY A 132 2.74 30.42 13.16
N GLY A 133 1.58 30.97 13.50
CA GLY A 133 1.40 32.42 13.48
C GLY A 133 0.74 33.06 12.26
N SER A 134 -0.51 32.74 11.95
CA SER A 134 -1.34 33.63 11.11
C SER A 134 -2.81 33.74 11.54
N ALA A 135 -3.11 33.56 12.83
CA ALA A 135 -4.45 33.82 13.38
C ALA A 135 -4.43 34.67 14.66
N ARG A 136 -3.50 35.64 14.76
CA ARG A 136 -3.56 36.65 15.83
C ARG A 136 -3.57 38.07 15.29
N LEU A 137 -4.42 38.31 14.29
CA LEU A 137 -4.81 39.65 13.83
C LEU A 137 -6.30 39.65 13.47
N ALA A 138 -7.16 39.17 14.38
CA ALA A 138 -8.61 39.35 14.30
C ALA A 138 -9.29 39.06 15.65
N ALA A 139 -8.77 39.64 16.74
CA ALA A 139 -9.50 39.75 18.02
C ALA A 139 -8.84 40.81 18.92
N ALA A 140 -8.44 41.92 18.33
CA ALA A 140 -8.50 43.20 19.00
C ALA A 140 -9.62 43.95 18.30
N ASP A 141 -10.42 44.63 19.11
CA ASP A 141 -11.57 45.46 18.73
C ASP A 141 -12.91 44.73 18.60
N GLY A 142 -13.69 44.92 19.67
CA GLY A 142 -15.03 45.44 19.49
C GLY A 142 -16.14 44.43 19.61
N ALA A 143 -16.79 44.47 20.77
CA ALA A 143 -18.24 44.43 20.94
C ALA A 143 -19.03 43.25 20.37
N GLU A 144 -19.82 42.62 21.25
CA GLU A 144 -21.02 41.83 20.90
C GLU A 144 -20.68 40.51 20.19
N GLU A 145 -20.94 39.30 20.69
CA GLU A 145 -22.14 38.79 21.31
C GLU A 145 -21.72 37.44 21.94
N ALA A 146 -21.40 37.42 23.22
CA ALA A 146 -21.66 36.23 24.01
C ALA A 146 -22.92 36.58 24.79
N ARG A 147 -24.04 35.92 24.48
CA ARG A 147 -25.20 35.89 25.36
C ARG A 147 -25.00 34.78 26.39
N PRO A 148 -24.55 35.09 27.61
CA PRO A 148 -24.95 34.34 28.78
C PRO A 148 -26.17 35.02 29.39
N GLU A 149 -27.20 34.23 29.67
CA GLU A 149 -28.20 34.39 30.73
C GLU A 149 -28.07 35.68 31.58
N PRO A 150 -29.08 36.58 31.65
CA PRO A 150 -28.92 37.87 32.31
C PRO A 150 -28.45 37.70 33.76
N PRO A 151 -27.22 38.10 34.10
CA PRO A 151 -26.77 38.11 35.49
C PRO A 151 -27.59 39.19 36.21
N GLY A 152 -28.22 38.83 37.33
CA GLY A 152 -29.09 39.74 38.09
C GLY A 152 -28.44 41.09 38.36
N THR A 153 -29.25 42.13 38.52
CA THR A 153 -28.84 43.55 38.64
C THR A 153 -27.76 43.81 39.70
N ALA A 154 -27.59 42.93 40.69
CA ALA A 154 -26.52 43.00 41.67
C ALA A 154 -25.10 42.78 41.06
N HIS A 155 -24.98 41.92 40.05
CA HIS A 155 -23.68 41.63 39.42
C HIS A 155 -23.23 42.72 38.45
N THR A 156 -24.18 43.40 37.78
CA THR A 156 -23.85 44.56 36.91
C THR A 156 -23.36 45.75 37.72
N VAL A 157 -23.96 46.02 38.88
CA VAL A 157 -23.49 47.07 39.81
C VAL A 157 -22.08 46.76 40.32
N THR A 158 -21.84 45.51 40.75
CA THR A 158 -20.52 45.10 41.22
C THR A 158 -19.45 45.20 40.12
N GLY A 159 -19.79 44.80 38.89
CA GLY A 159 -18.90 44.93 37.72
C GLY A 159 -18.54 46.39 37.40
N LEU A 160 -19.52 47.30 37.46
CA LEU A 160 -19.31 48.71 37.17
C LEU A 160 -18.45 49.40 38.24
N VAL A 161 -18.66 49.07 39.52
CA VAL A 161 -17.84 49.58 40.63
C VAL A 161 -16.39 49.14 40.47
N LEU A 162 -16.13 47.85 40.17
CA LEU A 162 -14.78 47.34 39.97
C LEU A 162 -14.10 47.98 38.74
N ALA A 163 -14.84 48.15 37.64
CA ALA A 163 -14.33 48.82 36.45
C ALA A 163 -13.96 50.30 36.73
N GLY A 164 -14.77 51.01 37.52
CA GLY A 164 -14.48 52.38 37.94
C GLY A 164 -13.19 52.49 38.77
N ILE A 165 -12.99 51.58 39.73
CA ILE A 165 -11.78 51.56 40.55
C ILE A 165 -10.53 51.29 39.69
N ALA A 166 -10.63 50.36 38.74
CA ALA A 166 -9.54 50.05 37.83
C ALA A 166 -9.17 51.26 36.93
N ALA A 167 -10.16 51.97 36.40
CA ALA A 167 -9.95 53.16 35.59
C ALA A 167 -9.22 54.28 36.37
N VAL A 168 -9.61 54.51 37.63
CA VAL A 168 -8.93 55.49 38.51
C VAL A 168 -7.50 55.06 38.82
N ALA A 169 -7.27 53.78 39.12
CA ALA A 169 -5.92 53.27 39.37
C ALA A 169 -5.00 53.42 38.16
N VAL A 170 -5.50 53.15 36.95
CA VAL A 170 -4.76 53.34 35.69
C VAL A 170 -4.50 54.83 35.43
N ALA A 171 -5.48 55.71 35.64
CA ALA A 171 -5.31 57.14 35.48
C ALA A 171 -4.21 57.67 36.41
N LEU A 172 -4.27 57.34 37.70
CA LEU A 172 -3.27 57.73 38.69
C LEU A 172 -1.88 57.15 38.38
N ARG A 173 -1.82 55.90 37.93
CA ARG A 173 -0.56 55.27 37.51
C ARG A 173 0.01 55.95 36.26
N SER A 174 -0.83 56.36 35.31
CA SER A 174 -0.41 57.05 34.08
C SER A 174 0.11 58.46 34.34
N VAL A 175 -0.41 59.14 35.35
CA VAL A 175 0.06 60.47 35.78
C VAL A 175 1.39 60.32 36.53
N ARG A 176 1.48 59.33 37.42
CA ARG A 176 2.71 59.04 38.18
C ARG A 176 3.84 58.44 37.34
N SER A 177 3.53 57.75 36.24
CA SER A 177 4.54 57.29 35.29
C SER A 177 5.05 58.43 34.42
N ARG A 178 4.18 59.37 34.04
CA ARG A 178 4.57 60.57 33.28
C ARG A 178 5.44 61.54 34.08
N SER A 179 5.29 61.61 35.40
CA SER A 179 6.14 62.45 36.25
C SER A 179 7.54 61.88 36.51
N ARG A 180 7.90 60.71 35.96
CA ARG A 180 9.26 60.13 36.01
C ARG A 180 9.97 60.18 34.65
N GLY A 181 9.39 60.91 33.68
CA GLY A 181 9.87 61.02 32.32
C GLY A 181 10.46 62.37 31.94
N THR A 182 10.75 63.24 32.92
CA THR A 182 11.51 64.48 32.70
C THR A 182 12.38 64.75 33.94
N ASP A 183 13.69 64.60 33.75
CA ASP A 183 14.83 64.84 34.66
C ASP A 183 15.05 63.84 35.81
#